data_AF-A0A2D7NB82-F1
#
_entry.id   AF-A0A2D7NB82-F1
#
_cell.length_a   1.000
_cell.length_b   1.000
_cell.length_c   1.000
_cell.angle_alpha   90.00
_cell.angle_beta   90.00
_cell.angle_gamma   90.00
#
_symmetry.space_group_name_H-M   'P 1'
#
loop_
_entity.id
_entity.type
_entity.pdbx_description
1 polymer ?
#
loop_
_entity_poly.entity_id
_entity_poly.type
_entity_poly.pdbx_seq_one_letter_code
_entity_poly.pdbx_strand_id
1 'polypeptide(L)'
;MEQVNNFYTSTGIHVYFKDQMIDDSVDVEKVVSRLESLVPTQLLGEVEMIIIGHFEEFDERNINAFYKDGALHISNVQMDENDILDDMIHETAHAVEIAYGQEIYADSKIKDEFLRKRSHMYNLLWSAGFKAPEKLFMDPEYDYEFDQFLLKDVGYDKLSKIVSGVFINPYAPTSLREYFATGFTEFYMNPNEHGFLKTTSPALYAKLEKINNIESIDN
;
A
#
# COMPACT_ATOMS: atom_id res chain seq x y z
N MET A 1 12.02 32.20 17.57
CA MET A 1 10.83 31.34 17.66
C MET A 1 11.28 30.03 17.09
N GLU A 2 11.32 28.96 17.89
CA GLU A 2 11.52 27.62 17.34
C GLU A 2 10.42 27.39 16.31
N GLN A 3 10.82 27.05 15.09
CA GLN A 3 9.90 26.73 14.02
C GLN A 3 9.10 25.51 14.49
N VAL A 4 7.78 25.60 14.47
CA VAL A 4 6.95 24.47 14.89
C VAL A 4 7.12 23.39 13.83
N ASN A 5 7.85 22.33 14.15
CA ASN A 5 8.11 21.18 13.27
C ASN A 5 6.90 20.23 13.22
N ASN A 6 5.67 20.77 13.28
CA ASN A 6 4.44 20.02 13.18
C ASN A 6 3.25 20.91 12.82
N PHE A 7 2.16 20.26 12.38
CA PHE A 7 0.85 20.86 12.21
C PHE A 7 -0.25 19.81 12.38
N TYR A 8 -1.49 20.27 12.53
CA TYR A 8 -2.67 19.41 12.50
C TYR A 8 -3.44 19.65 11.20
N THR A 9 -3.93 18.59 10.59
CA THR A 9 -4.73 18.66 9.37
C THR A 9 -6.19 19.03 9.66
N SER A 10 -6.97 19.24 8.61
CA SER A 10 -8.40 19.55 8.72
C SER A 10 -9.22 18.38 9.27
N THR A 11 -8.79 17.15 9.02
CA THR A 11 -9.41 15.93 9.55
C THR A 11 -8.87 15.52 10.93
N GLY A 12 -7.87 16.24 11.46
CA GLY A 12 -7.35 16.03 12.82
C GLY A 12 -6.10 15.16 12.92
N ILE A 13 -5.48 14.79 11.79
CA ILE A 13 -4.21 14.06 11.77
C ILE A 13 -3.08 14.97 12.26
N HIS A 14 -2.24 14.49 13.17
CA HIS A 14 -1.05 15.22 13.59
C HIS A 14 0.12 14.90 12.65
N VAL A 15 0.66 15.90 11.96
CA VAL A 15 1.86 15.75 11.13
C VAL A 15 3.06 16.27 11.90
N TYR A 16 4.03 15.41 12.19
CA TYR A 16 5.24 15.71 12.95
C TYR A 16 6.50 15.46 12.13
N PHE A 17 7.40 16.43 12.10
CA PHE A 17 8.71 16.32 11.45
C PHE A 17 9.77 15.99 12.50
N LYS A 18 10.16 14.71 12.54
CA LYS A 18 11.33 14.24 13.30
C LYS A 18 12.62 14.76 12.63
N ASP A 19 12.68 14.67 11.31
CA ASP A 19 13.76 15.21 10.49
C ASP A 19 13.18 16.04 9.32
N GLN A 20 13.92 17.03 8.84
CA GLN A 20 13.49 17.83 7.67
C GLN A 20 13.58 17.01 6.38
N MET A 21 12.70 17.29 5.42
CA MET A 21 12.82 16.77 4.06
C MET A 21 14.20 17.13 3.49
N ILE A 22 14.85 16.19 2.80
CA ILE A 22 16.13 16.46 2.13
C ILE A 22 15.93 17.35 0.90
N ASP A 23 14.79 17.19 0.21
CA ASP A 23 14.44 18.01 -0.94
C ASP A 23 13.53 19.18 -0.51
N ASP A 24 14.10 20.39 -0.52
CA ASP A 24 13.39 21.64 -0.18
C ASP A 24 12.23 21.98 -1.15
N SER A 25 12.12 21.28 -2.29
CA SER A 25 11.03 21.48 -3.25
C SER A 25 9.76 20.70 -2.90
N VAL A 26 9.84 19.76 -1.95
CA VAL A 26 8.69 18.98 -1.48
C VAL A 26 7.87 19.79 -0.49
N ASP A 27 6.59 19.98 -0.81
CA ASP A 27 5.60 20.57 0.11
C ASP A 27 4.74 19.47 0.75
N VAL A 28 5.11 19.05 1.96
CA VAL A 28 4.40 17.99 2.69
C VAL A 28 2.97 18.42 3.07
N GLU A 29 2.72 19.70 3.38
CA GLU A 29 1.37 20.19 3.68
C GLU A 29 0.44 20.00 2.47
N LYS A 30 0.95 20.30 1.27
CA LYS A 30 0.24 20.06 0.02
C LYS A 30 0.01 18.57 -0.25
N VAL A 31 0.98 17.71 0.02
CA VAL A 31 0.81 16.24 -0.14
C VAL A 31 -0.26 15.71 0.81
N VAL A 32 -0.22 16.11 2.08
CA VAL A 32 -1.23 15.71 3.07
C VAL A 32 -2.61 16.25 2.70
N SER A 33 -2.69 17.48 2.19
CA SER A 33 -3.96 18.03 1.66
C SER A 33 -4.50 17.21 0.48
N ARG A 34 -3.63 16.67 -0.38
CA ARG A 34 -4.03 15.76 -1.46
C ARG A 34 -4.53 14.42 -0.91
N LEU A 35 -3.85 13.84 0.07
CA LEU A 35 -4.30 12.63 0.77
C LEU A 35 -5.74 12.82 1.32
N GLU A 36 -5.99 13.91 2.04
CA GLU A 36 -7.31 14.26 2.60
C GLU A 36 -8.39 14.47 1.53
N SER A 37 -7.99 14.87 0.31
CA SER A 37 -8.93 15.04 -0.81
C SER A 37 -9.27 13.75 -1.55
N LEU A 38 -8.40 12.74 -1.47
CA LEU A 38 -8.53 11.48 -2.20
C LEU A 38 -9.19 10.40 -1.35
N VAL A 39 -8.76 10.26 -0.10
CA VAL A 39 -9.21 9.19 0.80
C VAL A 39 -10.38 9.71 1.66
N PRO A 40 -11.51 9.00 1.76
CA PRO A 40 -12.64 9.40 2.59
C PRO A 40 -12.24 9.61 4.05
N THR A 41 -12.80 10.65 4.69
CA THR A 41 -12.52 11.00 6.10
C THR A 41 -12.73 9.83 7.06
N GLN A 42 -13.74 8.99 6.82
CA GLN A 42 -13.99 7.78 7.60
C GLN A 42 -12.78 6.84 7.64
N LEU A 43 -12.09 6.65 6.50
CA LEU A 43 -10.92 5.77 6.41
C LEU A 43 -9.67 6.45 6.95
N LEU A 44 -9.55 7.76 6.76
CA LEU A 44 -8.48 8.56 7.35
C LEU A 44 -8.56 8.62 8.89
N GLY A 45 -9.76 8.39 9.46
CA GLY A 45 -9.95 8.29 10.90
C GLY A 45 -9.15 7.16 11.57
N GLU A 46 -8.66 6.19 10.79
CA GLU A 46 -7.79 5.11 11.28
C GLU A 46 -6.30 5.52 11.39
N VAL A 47 -5.96 6.75 10.97
CA VAL A 47 -4.62 7.34 11.04
C VAL A 47 -4.63 8.49 12.04
N GLU A 48 -3.82 8.37 13.10
CA GLU A 48 -3.70 9.41 14.13
C GLU A 48 -2.59 10.41 13.80
N MET A 49 -1.50 9.92 13.20
CA MET A 49 -0.28 10.70 13.04
C MET A 49 0.46 10.35 11.74
N ILE A 50 1.14 11.35 11.18
CA ILE A 50 2.13 11.20 10.13
C ILE A 50 3.45 11.69 10.70
N ILE A 51 4.48 10.84 10.67
CA ILE A 51 5.82 11.16 11.13
C ILE A 51 6.77 11.16 9.95
N ILE A 52 7.34 12.33 9.66
CA ILE A 52 8.35 12.51 8.62
C ILE A 52 9.73 12.46 9.25
N GLY A 53 10.59 11.57 8.77
CA GLY A 53 11.97 11.49 9.24
C GLY A 53 12.71 10.27 8.75
N HIS A 54 13.89 10.01 9.31
CA HIS A 54 14.64 8.80 9.07
C HIS A 54 14.48 7.80 10.23
N PHE A 55 14.27 6.52 9.91
CA PHE A 55 14.04 5.42 10.85
C PHE A 55 14.91 4.22 10.47
N GLU A 56 15.40 3.47 11.47
CA GLU A 56 16.27 2.30 11.26
C GLU A 56 15.57 1.24 10.40
N GLU A 57 14.24 1.11 10.53
CA GLU A 57 13.44 0.18 9.74
C GLU A 57 13.55 0.40 8.22
N PHE A 58 13.81 1.63 7.76
CA PHE A 58 13.99 1.92 6.34
C PHE A 58 15.25 1.26 5.78
N ASP A 59 16.34 1.30 6.55
CA ASP A 59 17.60 0.66 6.16
C ASP A 59 17.53 -0.86 6.31
N GLU A 60 16.96 -1.35 7.42
CA GLU A 60 16.89 -2.78 7.72
C GLU A 60 16.00 -3.55 6.74
N ARG A 61 14.89 -2.94 6.34
CA ARG A 61 13.87 -3.57 5.48
C ARG A 61 13.92 -3.09 4.04
N ASN A 62 14.72 -2.06 3.74
CA ASN A 62 14.81 -1.43 2.43
C ASN A 62 13.43 -0.96 1.92
N ILE A 63 12.76 -0.16 2.74
CA ILE A 63 11.43 0.46 2.50
C ILE A 63 11.49 1.96 2.80
N ASN A 64 10.53 2.73 2.28
CA ASN A 64 10.47 4.19 2.48
C ASN A 64 9.34 4.64 3.40
N ALA A 65 8.41 3.74 3.70
CA ALA A 65 7.29 4.00 4.59
C ALA A 65 6.88 2.74 5.36
N PHE A 66 6.25 2.94 6.51
CA PHE A 66 5.52 1.88 7.21
C PHE A 66 4.46 2.46 8.17
N TYR A 67 3.37 1.73 8.34
CA TYR A 67 2.36 1.96 9.36
C TYR A 67 2.72 1.23 10.66
N LYS A 68 2.59 1.92 11.78
CA LYS A 68 2.77 1.33 13.11
C LYS A 68 2.01 2.15 14.16
N ASP A 69 1.21 1.46 14.97
CA ASP A 69 0.55 2.00 16.16
C ASP A 69 -0.20 3.33 15.91
N GLY A 70 -0.99 3.39 14.82
CA GLY A 70 -1.77 4.58 14.45
C GLY A 70 -0.99 5.64 13.65
N ALA A 71 0.31 5.44 13.42
CA ALA A 71 1.16 6.41 12.74
C ALA A 71 1.73 5.92 11.41
N LEU A 72 1.68 6.78 10.38
CA LEU A 72 2.41 6.61 9.12
C LEU A 72 3.83 7.15 9.31
N HIS A 73 4.84 6.31 9.20
CA HIS A 73 6.24 6.71 9.22
C HIS A 73 6.70 6.85 7.79
N ILE A 74 7.06 8.05 7.36
CA ILE A 74 7.44 8.36 5.98
C ILE A 74 8.86 8.89 5.95
N SER A 75 9.67 8.34 5.04
CA SER A 75 11.06 8.78 4.82
C SER A 75 11.10 10.26 4.45
N ASN A 76 12.05 10.98 5.06
CA ASN A 76 12.40 12.33 4.65
C ASN A 76 13.30 12.38 3.39
N VAL A 77 13.63 11.21 2.83
CA VAL A 77 14.35 11.01 1.58
C VAL A 77 13.41 10.37 0.56
N GLN A 78 12.92 11.17 -0.38
CA GLN A 78 11.88 10.79 -1.34
C GLN A 78 12.19 11.42 -2.70
N MET A 79 11.70 10.86 -3.81
CA MET A 79 12.03 11.41 -5.14
C MET A 79 11.11 12.57 -5.50
N ASP A 80 9.80 12.47 -5.25
CA ASP A 80 8.86 13.57 -5.43
C ASP A 80 7.61 13.50 -4.53
N GLU A 81 6.73 14.50 -4.65
CA GLU A 81 5.45 14.60 -3.92
C GLU A 81 4.47 13.44 -4.20
N ASN A 82 4.51 12.82 -5.38
CA ASN A 82 3.63 11.69 -5.71
C ASN A 82 4.12 10.40 -5.06
N ASP A 83 5.42 10.18 -4.93
CA ASP A 83 5.94 9.02 -4.17
C ASP A 83 5.51 9.09 -2.70
N ILE A 84 5.58 10.29 -2.10
CA ILE A 84 5.13 10.51 -0.73
C ILE A 84 3.62 10.25 -0.60
N LEU A 85 2.84 10.69 -1.59
CA LEU A 85 1.40 10.45 -1.60
C LEU A 85 1.08 8.96 -1.75
N ASP A 86 1.80 8.25 -2.62
CA ASP A 86 1.66 6.80 -2.83
C ASP A 86 1.94 6.05 -1.51
N ASP A 87 3.08 6.36 -0.87
CA ASP A 87 3.47 5.82 0.44
C ASP A 87 2.39 6.10 1.50
N MET A 88 1.91 7.34 1.61
CA MET A 88 0.88 7.70 2.59
C MET A 88 -0.44 6.94 2.36
N ILE A 89 -0.86 6.78 1.11
CA ILE A 89 -2.08 6.04 0.78
C ILE A 89 -1.88 4.54 1.05
N HIS A 90 -0.72 3.99 0.72
CA HIS A 90 -0.38 2.58 0.97
C HIS A 90 -0.37 2.27 2.47
N GLU A 91 0.27 3.12 3.27
CA GLU A 91 0.29 2.94 4.72
C GLU A 91 -1.08 3.20 5.38
N THR A 92 -1.88 4.11 4.82
CA THR A 92 -3.29 4.27 5.22
C THR A 92 -4.08 3.00 4.95
N ALA A 93 -3.80 2.29 3.85
CA ALA A 93 -4.44 1.03 3.54
C ALA A 93 -4.15 -0.05 4.61
N HIS A 94 -2.94 -0.08 5.17
CA HIS A 94 -2.63 -0.99 6.27
C HIS A 94 -3.40 -0.66 7.56
N ALA A 95 -3.62 0.62 7.85
CA ALA A 95 -4.48 1.05 8.96
C ALA A 95 -5.94 0.60 8.76
N VAL A 96 -6.48 0.86 7.57
CA VAL A 96 -7.85 0.45 7.17
C VAL A 96 -7.99 -1.08 7.19
N GLU A 97 -6.97 -1.81 6.76
CA GLU A 97 -7.00 -3.28 6.75
C GLU A 97 -7.12 -3.88 8.16
N ILE A 98 -6.46 -3.27 9.14
CA ILE A 98 -6.58 -3.66 10.56
C ILE A 98 -7.99 -3.36 11.08
N ALA A 99 -8.51 -2.16 10.81
CA ALA A 99 -9.80 -1.71 11.32
C ALA A 99 -10.99 -2.45 10.69
N TYR A 100 -10.93 -2.72 9.38
CA TYR A 100 -12.02 -3.30 8.59
C TYR A 100 -11.74 -4.73 8.12
N GLY A 101 -10.82 -5.44 8.79
CA GLY A 101 -10.37 -6.77 8.36
C GLY A 101 -11.51 -7.79 8.21
N GLN A 102 -12.55 -7.70 9.04
CA GLN A 102 -13.73 -8.54 8.91
C GLN A 102 -14.51 -8.22 7.63
N GLU A 103 -14.78 -6.95 7.36
CA GLU A 103 -15.48 -6.48 6.17
C GLU A 103 -14.72 -6.83 4.89
N ILE A 104 -13.39 -6.69 4.94
CA ILE A 104 -12.47 -6.98 3.83
C ILE A 104 -12.43 -8.48 3.54
N TYR A 105 -12.19 -9.33 4.55
CA TYR A 105 -11.80 -10.72 4.32
C TYR A 105 -12.86 -11.79 4.65
N ALA A 106 -13.96 -11.47 5.35
CA ALA A 106 -14.90 -12.50 5.82
C ALA A 106 -15.54 -13.34 4.71
N ASP A 107 -15.73 -12.78 3.51
CA ASP A 107 -16.29 -13.51 2.36
C ASP A 107 -15.24 -14.28 1.54
N SER A 108 -13.96 -14.23 1.95
CA SER A 108 -12.81 -14.87 1.31
C SER A 108 -12.55 -14.48 -0.16
N LYS A 109 -13.31 -13.55 -0.75
CA LYS A 109 -13.24 -13.30 -2.20
C LYS A 109 -11.89 -12.72 -2.63
N ILE A 110 -11.34 -11.78 -1.87
CA ILE A 110 -10.02 -11.21 -2.14
C ILE A 110 -8.94 -12.28 -1.98
N LYS A 111 -9.02 -13.08 -0.92
CA LYS A 111 -8.07 -14.18 -0.66
C LYS A 111 -8.08 -15.20 -1.80
N ASP A 112 -9.26 -15.61 -2.27
CA ASP A 112 -9.40 -16.57 -3.36
C ASP A 112 -8.91 -15.99 -4.71
N GLU A 113 -9.10 -14.70 -4.95
CA GLU A 113 -8.50 -14.00 -6.09
C GLU A 113 -6.98 -13.96 -6.00
N PHE A 114 -6.45 -13.55 -4.85
CA PHE A 114 -5.01 -13.47 -4.58
C PHE A 114 -4.30 -14.81 -4.78
N LEU A 115 -4.84 -15.89 -4.18
CA LEU A 115 -4.23 -17.23 -4.28
C LEU A 115 -4.28 -17.79 -5.71
N ARG A 116 -5.37 -17.54 -6.47
CA ARG A 116 -5.42 -17.91 -7.90
C ARG A 116 -4.36 -17.17 -8.71
N LYS A 117 -4.16 -15.88 -8.43
CA LYS A 117 -3.12 -15.08 -9.09
C LYS A 117 -1.72 -15.55 -8.72
N ARG A 118 -1.46 -15.89 -7.46
CA ARG A 118 -0.16 -16.47 -7.05
C ARG A 118 0.11 -17.84 -7.67
N SER A 119 -0.91 -18.69 -7.77
CA SER A 119 -0.80 -19.96 -8.49
C SER A 119 -0.51 -19.73 -9.99
N HIS A 120 -1.11 -18.73 -10.61
CA HIS A 120 -0.77 -18.37 -11.99
C HIS A 120 0.66 -17.84 -12.12
N MET A 121 1.07 -16.92 -11.23
CA MET A 121 2.42 -16.39 -11.16
C MET A 121 3.48 -17.49 -10.97
N TYR A 122 3.21 -18.49 -10.12
CA TYR A 122 4.07 -19.65 -9.94
C TYR A 122 4.36 -20.35 -11.28
N ASN A 123 3.32 -20.62 -12.09
CA ASN A 123 3.48 -21.25 -13.40
C ASN A 123 4.30 -20.38 -14.38
N LEU A 124 4.11 -19.06 -14.35
CA LEU A 124 4.85 -18.12 -15.18
C LEU A 124 6.34 -18.06 -14.78
N LEU A 125 6.63 -17.94 -13.48
CA LEU A 125 7.99 -17.93 -12.95
C LEU A 125 8.72 -19.24 -13.22
N TRP A 126 8.04 -20.37 -13.00
CA TRP A 126 8.58 -21.70 -13.32
C TRP A 126 8.98 -21.81 -14.79
N SER A 127 8.09 -21.37 -15.69
CA SER A 127 8.34 -21.35 -17.14
C SER A 127 9.48 -20.41 -17.54
N ALA A 128 9.67 -19.31 -16.79
CA ALA A 128 10.76 -18.36 -16.95
C ALA A 128 12.10 -18.81 -16.30
N GLY A 129 12.14 -20.02 -15.72
CA GLY A 129 13.33 -20.62 -15.11
C GLY A 129 13.51 -20.36 -13.62
N PHE A 130 12.59 -19.64 -12.97
CA PHE A 130 12.63 -19.37 -11.53
C PHE A 130 11.84 -20.43 -10.77
N LYS A 131 12.56 -21.34 -10.13
CA LYS A 131 11.98 -22.49 -9.43
C LYS A 131 12.02 -22.27 -7.93
N ALA A 132 10.85 -22.35 -7.30
CA ALA A 132 10.69 -22.38 -5.86
C ALA A 132 9.53 -23.33 -5.49
N PRO A 133 9.47 -23.85 -4.26
CA PRO A 133 8.37 -24.72 -3.83
C PRO A 133 7.00 -24.04 -3.96
N GLU A 134 6.02 -24.71 -4.58
CA GLU A 134 4.65 -24.18 -4.76
C GLU A 134 4.01 -23.72 -3.44
N LYS A 135 4.31 -24.39 -2.31
CA LYS A 135 3.83 -23.99 -0.99
C LYS A 135 4.14 -22.54 -0.63
N LEU A 136 5.30 -22.00 -1.07
CA LEU A 136 5.67 -20.60 -0.85
C LEU A 136 4.77 -19.64 -1.62
N PHE A 137 4.11 -20.11 -2.69
CA PHE A 137 3.13 -19.36 -3.49
C PHE A 137 1.69 -19.59 -3.04
N MET A 138 1.43 -20.42 -2.03
CA MET A 138 0.08 -20.66 -1.53
C MET A 138 -0.17 -20.16 -0.10
N ASP A 139 0.87 -19.70 0.61
CA ASP A 139 0.73 -19.05 1.91
C ASP A 139 0.42 -17.55 1.77
N PRO A 140 -0.78 -17.06 2.15
CA PRO A 140 -1.14 -15.66 1.93
C PRO A 140 -0.39 -14.66 2.81
N GLU A 141 0.24 -15.11 3.88
CA GLU A 141 0.94 -14.25 4.82
C GLU A 141 2.26 -13.74 4.27
N TYR A 142 2.78 -12.66 4.86
CA TYR A 142 4.11 -12.17 4.55
C TYR A 142 5.16 -13.21 4.99
N ASP A 143 6.06 -13.54 4.08
CA ASP A 143 7.22 -14.39 4.35
C ASP A 143 8.47 -13.71 3.79
N TYR A 144 9.44 -13.46 4.67
CA TYR A 144 10.65 -12.73 4.32
C TYR A 144 11.47 -13.47 3.23
N GLU A 145 11.56 -14.80 3.29
CA GLU A 145 12.31 -15.56 2.29
C GLU A 145 11.64 -15.49 0.90
N PHE A 146 10.31 -15.56 0.86
CA PHE A 146 9.53 -15.39 -0.36
C PHE A 146 9.67 -13.99 -0.95
N ASP A 147 9.60 -12.96 -0.12
CA ASP A 147 9.81 -11.57 -0.54
C ASP A 147 11.23 -11.36 -1.10
N GLN A 148 12.26 -11.87 -0.41
CA GLN A 148 13.64 -11.82 -0.93
C GLN A 148 13.80 -12.62 -2.23
N PHE A 149 13.10 -13.74 -2.41
CA PHE A 149 13.09 -14.46 -3.68
C PHE A 149 12.49 -13.59 -4.81
N LEU A 150 11.37 -12.93 -4.58
CA LEU A 150 10.76 -12.03 -5.57
C LEU A 150 11.66 -10.82 -5.88
N LEU A 151 12.27 -10.22 -4.85
CA LEU A 151 13.07 -9.01 -4.98
C LEU A 151 14.48 -9.27 -5.53
N LYS A 152 15.20 -10.28 -5.03
CA LYS A 152 16.63 -10.51 -5.32
C LYS A 152 16.85 -11.58 -6.39
N ASP A 153 16.12 -12.69 -6.33
CA ASP A 153 16.34 -13.79 -7.27
C ASP A 153 15.62 -13.54 -8.60
N VAL A 154 14.36 -13.11 -8.55
CA VAL A 154 13.60 -12.74 -9.74
C VAL A 154 13.95 -11.34 -10.21
N GLY A 155 13.94 -10.37 -9.29
CA GLY A 155 14.17 -8.94 -9.57
C GLY A 155 12.91 -8.24 -10.10
N TYR A 156 12.60 -7.05 -9.57
CA TYR A 156 11.38 -6.31 -9.92
C TYR A 156 11.29 -5.91 -11.40
N ASP A 157 12.42 -5.67 -12.07
CA ASP A 157 12.46 -5.41 -13.52
C ASP A 157 11.92 -6.59 -14.36
N LYS A 158 12.15 -7.82 -13.89
CA LYS A 158 11.67 -9.03 -14.56
C LYS A 158 10.30 -9.45 -14.02
N LEU A 159 10.10 -9.34 -12.72
CA LEU A 159 8.84 -9.66 -12.06
C LEU A 159 7.70 -8.80 -12.63
N SER A 160 7.90 -7.48 -12.77
CA SER A 160 6.90 -6.56 -13.35
C SER A 160 6.40 -7.01 -14.73
N LYS A 161 7.31 -7.48 -15.58
CA LYS A 161 6.96 -8.02 -16.91
C LYS A 161 6.20 -9.34 -16.83
N ILE A 162 6.56 -10.20 -15.87
CA ILE A 162 5.93 -11.50 -15.66
C ILE A 162 4.52 -11.36 -15.08
N VAL A 163 4.32 -10.45 -14.12
CA VAL A 163 3.04 -10.26 -13.44
C VAL A 163 2.13 -9.22 -14.09
N SER A 164 2.58 -8.60 -15.18
CA SER A 164 1.77 -7.66 -15.95
C SER A 164 0.46 -8.31 -16.39
N GLY A 165 -0.67 -7.68 -16.02
CA GLY A 165 -2.01 -8.23 -16.26
C GLY A 165 -2.45 -9.33 -15.29
N VAL A 166 -1.60 -9.72 -14.34
CA VAL A 166 -1.93 -10.66 -13.25
C VAL A 166 -2.10 -9.91 -11.93
N PHE A 167 -1.12 -9.06 -11.61
CA PHE A 167 -1.10 -8.19 -10.44
C PHE A 167 -1.03 -6.72 -10.87
N ILE A 168 -1.37 -5.83 -9.95
CA ILE A 168 -1.35 -4.38 -10.18
C ILE A 168 0.09 -3.90 -10.38
N ASN A 169 1.01 -4.38 -9.54
CA ASN A 169 2.43 -4.07 -9.58
C ASN A 169 3.26 -5.29 -9.07
N PRO A 170 4.60 -5.27 -9.09
CA PRO A 170 5.42 -6.41 -8.68
C PRO A 170 5.49 -6.63 -7.16
N TYR A 171 4.99 -5.69 -6.35
CA TYR A 171 4.98 -5.81 -4.88
C TYR A 171 3.68 -6.44 -4.35
N ALA A 172 2.57 -6.23 -5.06
CA ALA A 172 1.27 -6.85 -4.78
C ALA A 172 1.29 -8.38 -4.51
N PRO A 173 2.12 -9.24 -5.16
CA PRO A 173 2.16 -10.67 -4.84
C PRO A 173 2.81 -11.04 -3.50
N THR A 174 3.51 -10.11 -2.83
CA THR A 174 4.32 -10.40 -1.63
C THR A 174 3.48 -10.96 -0.48
N SER A 175 2.30 -10.39 -0.21
CA SER A 175 1.35 -10.93 0.77
C SER A 175 -0.09 -10.50 0.44
N LEU A 176 -1.09 -11.10 1.09
CA LEU A 176 -2.48 -10.68 0.93
C LEU A 176 -2.71 -9.24 1.43
N ARG A 177 -1.96 -8.81 2.44
CA ARG A 177 -2.03 -7.44 2.98
C ARG A 177 -1.42 -6.43 2.01
N GLU A 178 -0.28 -6.77 1.38
CA GLU A 178 0.30 -5.96 0.31
C GLU A 178 -0.59 -5.94 -0.94
N TYR A 179 -1.26 -7.05 -1.26
CA TYR A 179 -2.22 -7.09 -2.36
C TYR A 179 -3.40 -6.14 -2.14
N PHE A 180 -3.90 -6.08 -0.90
CA PHE A 180 -4.93 -5.11 -0.53
C PHE A 180 -4.40 -3.68 -0.61
N ALA A 181 -3.26 -3.40 0.04
CA ALA A 181 -2.67 -2.07 0.10
C ALA A 181 -2.34 -1.51 -1.29
N THR A 182 -1.69 -2.30 -2.16
CA THR A 182 -1.40 -1.89 -3.54
C THR A 182 -2.65 -1.62 -4.38
N GLY A 183 -3.75 -2.36 -4.16
CA GLY A 183 -5.02 -2.06 -4.82
C GLY A 183 -5.74 -0.85 -4.25
N PHE A 184 -5.63 -0.62 -2.94
CA PHE A 184 -6.13 0.59 -2.29
C PHE A 184 -5.40 1.83 -2.83
N THR A 185 -4.07 1.76 -2.94
CA THR A 185 -3.24 2.81 -3.54
C THR A 185 -3.63 3.10 -4.97
N GLU A 186 -3.71 2.07 -5.82
CA GLU A 186 -4.14 2.23 -7.22
C GLU A 186 -5.54 2.87 -7.33
N PHE A 187 -6.46 2.51 -6.44
CA PHE A 187 -7.83 3.05 -6.41
C PHE A 187 -7.85 4.54 -6.07
N TYR A 188 -7.14 4.97 -5.02
CA TYR A 188 -7.18 6.36 -4.58
C TYR A 188 -6.21 7.28 -5.33
N MET A 189 -5.13 6.77 -5.90
CA MET A 189 -4.24 7.54 -6.77
C MET A 189 -4.90 7.86 -8.12
N ASN A 190 -5.81 7.01 -8.60
CA ASN A 190 -6.44 7.15 -9.91
C ASN A 190 -7.98 7.23 -9.80
N PRO A 191 -8.56 8.20 -9.06
CA PRO A 191 -10.00 8.21 -8.71
C PRO A 191 -10.95 8.28 -9.90
N ASN A 192 -10.45 8.64 -11.09
CA ASN A 192 -11.22 8.76 -12.32
C ASN A 192 -10.96 7.62 -13.32
N GLU A 193 -10.04 6.68 -13.02
CA GLU A 193 -9.60 5.65 -13.95
C GLU A 193 -9.33 4.31 -13.25
N HIS A 194 -10.38 3.56 -12.91
CA HIS A 194 -10.26 2.23 -12.28
C HIS A 194 -10.29 1.06 -13.27
N GLY A 195 -10.17 1.31 -14.58
CA GLY A 195 -10.33 0.29 -15.62
C GLY A 195 -9.33 -0.86 -15.48
N PHE A 196 -8.08 -0.53 -15.18
CA PHE A 196 -7.02 -1.50 -14.96
C PHE A 196 -7.27 -2.33 -13.70
N LEU A 197 -7.49 -1.69 -12.54
CA LEU A 197 -7.77 -2.36 -11.28
C LEU A 197 -9.00 -3.29 -11.35
N LYS A 198 -10.09 -2.82 -11.97
CA LYS A 198 -11.33 -3.60 -12.13
C LYS A 198 -11.14 -4.83 -13.02
N THR A 199 -10.27 -4.74 -14.03
CA THR A 199 -10.00 -5.85 -14.96
C THR A 199 -9.04 -6.85 -14.32
N THR A 200 -7.96 -6.35 -13.72
CA THR A 200 -6.90 -7.17 -13.14
C THR A 200 -7.34 -7.80 -11.83
N SER A 201 -8.06 -7.08 -10.97
CA SER A 201 -8.39 -7.44 -9.59
C SER A 201 -9.88 -7.18 -9.24
N PRO A 202 -10.85 -7.81 -9.94
CA PRO A 202 -12.27 -7.49 -9.80
C PRO A 202 -12.84 -7.69 -8.39
N ALA A 203 -12.40 -8.72 -7.65
CA ALA A 203 -12.88 -8.97 -6.29
C ALA A 203 -12.36 -7.91 -5.31
N LEU A 204 -11.07 -7.52 -5.46
CA LEU A 204 -10.48 -6.43 -4.69
C LEU A 204 -11.18 -5.10 -5.00
N TYR A 205 -11.36 -4.77 -6.28
CA TYR A 205 -12.06 -3.57 -6.71
C TYR A 205 -13.48 -3.46 -6.10
N ALA A 206 -14.26 -4.54 -6.20
CA ALA A 206 -15.61 -4.56 -5.64
C ALA A 206 -15.63 -4.38 -4.12
N LYS A 207 -14.58 -4.81 -3.42
CA LYS A 207 -14.44 -4.58 -1.98
C LYS A 207 -14.08 -3.13 -1.66
N LEU A 208 -13.13 -2.56 -2.40
CA LEU A 208 -12.73 -1.16 -2.24
C LEU A 208 -13.92 -0.22 -2.50
N GLU A 209 -14.74 -0.49 -3.54
CA GLU A 209 -16.00 0.24 -3.76
C GLU A 209 -16.96 0.10 -2.58
N LYS A 210 -17.06 -1.08 -1.96
CA LYS A 210 -17.92 -1.27 -0.79
C LYS A 210 -17.42 -0.45 0.40
N ILE A 211 -16.11 -0.49 0.68
CA ILE A 211 -15.49 0.19 1.83
C ILE A 211 -15.56 1.70 1.66
N ASN A 212 -15.29 2.20 0.46
CA ASN A 212 -15.41 3.62 0.12
C ASN A 212 -16.82 4.19 0.36
N ASN A 213 -17.84 3.33 0.39
CA ASN A 213 -19.24 3.69 0.52
C ASN A 213 -19.84 3.28 1.88
N ILE A 214 -19.05 2.88 2.89
CA ILE A 214 -19.58 2.37 4.17
C ILE A 214 -20.54 3.36 4.86
N GLU A 215 -20.27 4.66 4.84
CA GLU A 215 -21.18 5.67 5.42
C GLU A 215 -22.52 5.83 4.66
N SER A 216 -22.61 5.35 3.42
CA SER A 216 -23.87 5.41 2.63
C SER A 216 -24.87 4.30 2.98
N ILE A 217 -24.46 3.33 3.81
CA ILE A 217 -25.28 2.15 4.17
C ILE A 217 -26.02 2.36 5.50
N ASP A 218 -25.57 3.31 6.33
CA ASP A 218 -26.14 3.59 7.66
C ASP A 218 -26.99 4.88 7.74
N ASN A 219 -27.43 5.42 6.59
CA ASN A 219 -28.40 6.54 6.50
C ASN A 219 -29.68 6.15 5.76
#